data_AF-A0A1Q9CL91-F1
#
_entry.id   AF-A0A1Q9CL91-F1
#
_cell.length_a   1.000
_cell.length_b   1.000
_cell.length_c   1.000
_cell.angle_alpha   90.00
_cell.angle_beta   90.00
_cell.angle_gamma   90.00
#
_symmetry.space_group_name_H-M   'P 1'
#
loop_
_entity.id
_entity.type
_entity.pdbx_description
1 polymer ?
#
loop_
_entity_poly.entity_id
_entity_poly.type
_entity_poly.pdbx_seq_one_letter_code
_entity_poly.pdbx_strand_id
1 'polypeptide(L)'
;MRSEAAKLPESSANQSHSAKDAGLGLGSGAWMPPLTSSPFSAATFPEEEPDTSLWQVASAAPTASAEPIKVGDTSTFDRVHICFCSDDADLRPLAVAINSTMHHASRSEQLLFHVVTAEDKVSAVAQKLKEIMPPLQAQLVMHSNATLQAHIKSLISYRKSSGARKGLASPFNFAPFYLEEFLAAKGSEMPSRLVYMDSDVVLQGDVALLAKLDMEGHPVAAVEDCSQHFDLYIDFEELSTLGLKRPGLEPAECVFNRGVFVMDVRRWKKLQITREIERWMARYRESKKDLYKFGLSQPPWLLALHDRYSHLSETWNCRGLGRETLSQKELKELKADLKMDFKALQKAGLRPSGDQVRPYLASCSADAKLLHFNGKLKPWQADKWASGQRAPICLAHGSALRQLQRKEVAGKTFVRCADLWSYFLSPQAESLLLAGRAST
;
A
#
# COMPACT_ATOMS: atom_id res chain seq x y z
N MET A 1 46.23 -9.32 36.22
CA MET A 1 47.26 -8.33 36.57
C MET A 1 47.84 -7.76 35.29
N ARG A 2 48.17 -6.47 35.29
CA ARG A 2 48.69 -5.68 34.14
C ARG A 2 49.98 -6.26 33.54
N SER A 3 50.17 -6.04 32.24
CA SER A 3 51.39 -5.58 31.53
C SER A 3 51.30 -6.04 30.06
N GLU A 4 51.94 -5.47 29.03
CA GLU A 4 52.61 -4.20 28.75
C GLU A 4 52.77 -4.15 27.21
N ALA A 5 52.99 -2.94 26.70
CA ALA A 5 53.24 -2.65 25.30
C ALA A 5 54.69 -2.95 24.87
N ALA A 6 54.91 -3.18 23.57
CA ALA A 6 56.18 -2.88 22.91
C ALA A 6 55.97 -2.52 21.43
N LYS A 7 56.79 -1.58 20.96
CA LYS A 7 56.72 -0.74 19.75
C LYS A 7 57.76 -1.18 18.69
N LEU A 8 57.41 -0.93 17.41
CA LEU A 8 58.25 -0.42 16.29
C LEU A 8 59.39 -1.31 15.72
N PRO A 9 59.95 -1.05 14.50
CA PRO A 9 59.95 0.23 13.75
C PRO A 9 59.71 0.22 12.22
N GLU A 10 59.65 1.45 11.72
CA GLU A 10 59.59 1.97 10.34
C GLU A 10 60.90 1.81 9.54
N SER A 11 60.81 1.92 8.20
CA SER A 11 61.76 2.66 7.34
C SER A 11 61.10 2.99 5.98
N SER A 12 60.77 4.26 5.73
CA SER A 12 61.44 5.23 4.83
C SER A 12 61.42 4.87 3.32
N ALA A 13 60.59 5.54 2.50
CA ALA A 13 60.89 6.76 1.73
C ALA A 13 61.69 6.50 0.43
N ASN A 14 61.18 6.88 -0.76
CA ASN A 14 61.40 8.21 -1.37
C ASN A 14 60.76 8.35 -2.76
N GLN A 15 60.57 9.60 -3.17
CA GLN A 15 59.82 10.14 -4.31
C GLN A 15 60.62 10.23 -5.63
N SER A 16 59.89 10.72 -6.67
CA SER A 16 60.32 11.46 -7.89
C SER A 16 60.52 10.60 -9.15
N HIS A 17 60.11 10.97 -10.38
CA HIS A 17 60.06 12.28 -11.05
C HIS A 17 58.98 12.34 -12.16
N SER A 18 58.56 13.56 -12.52
CA SER A 18 57.78 13.90 -13.73
C SER A 18 58.68 14.44 -14.86
N ALA A 19 58.24 14.28 -16.12
CA ALA A 19 58.44 15.13 -17.32
C ALA A 19 58.26 14.22 -18.58
N LYS A 20 57.92 14.64 -19.80
CA LYS A 20 57.19 15.75 -20.42
C LYS A 20 57.06 15.36 -21.92
N ASP A 21 56.00 15.84 -22.58
CA ASP A 21 55.91 16.32 -23.97
C ASP A 21 56.06 15.39 -25.23
N ALA A 22 54.99 15.50 -26.04
CA ALA A 22 54.94 15.78 -27.50
C ALA A 22 55.01 14.63 -28.54
N GLY A 23 54.00 14.63 -29.44
CA GLY A 23 54.26 14.41 -30.88
C GLY A 23 53.20 13.66 -31.70
N LEU A 24 52.42 14.44 -32.48
CA LEU A 24 51.98 14.19 -33.88
C LEU A 24 50.80 13.23 -34.16
N GLY A 25 49.95 13.68 -35.10
CA GLY A 25 48.68 13.05 -35.49
C GLY A 25 48.64 12.51 -36.92
N LEU A 26 47.46 12.67 -37.54
CA LEU A 26 46.90 12.04 -38.77
C LEU A 26 46.24 10.68 -38.45
N GLY A 27 44.97 10.39 -38.72
CA GLY A 27 43.96 10.96 -39.61
C GLY A 27 43.43 9.84 -40.51
N SER A 28 42.20 9.35 -40.28
CA SER A 28 41.25 8.86 -41.32
C SER A 28 40.08 8.06 -40.72
N GLY A 29 38.86 8.51 -41.06
CA GLY A 29 37.78 7.65 -41.56
C GLY A 29 37.03 6.73 -40.60
N ALA A 30 35.93 7.23 -40.02
CA ALA A 30 34.67 6.50 -39.97
C ALA A 30 33.50 7.46 -39.69
N TRP A 31 32.65 7.65 -40.70
CA TRP A 31 31.35 8.29 -40.59
C TRP A 31 30.44 7.46 -39.66
N MET A 32 29.92 8.07 -38.59
CA MET A 32 28.76 7.58 -37.85
C MET A 32 27.59 8.55 -38.12
N PRO A 33 26.39 8.07 -38.46
CA PRO A 33 25.22 8.94 -38.57
C PRO A 33 24.77 9.40 -37.17
N PRO A 34 24.23 10.62 -37.05
CA PRO A 34 23.90 11.22 -35.76
C PRO A 34 22.71 10.52 -35.09
N LEU A 35 22.84 10.37 -33.77
CA LEU A 35 21.74 10.06 -32.86
C LEU A 35 20.63 11.08 -33.06
N THR A 36 19.48 10.63 -33.58
CA THR A 36 18.26 11.43 -33.61
C THR A 36 17.84 11.73 -32.18
N SER A 37 17.82 13.02 -31.86
CA SER A 37 17.26 13.58 -30.63
C SER A 37 15.81 13.14 -30.48
N SER A 38 15.53 12.43 -29.38
CA SER A 38 14.17 12.19 -28.90
C SER A 38 13.51 13.54 -28.55
N PRO A 39 12.27 13.81 -28.99
CA PRO A 39 11.57 15.03 -28.60
C PRO A 39 10.79 14.77 -27.31
N PHE A 40 11.48 14.72 -26.18
CA PHE A 40 10.84 15.02 -24.90
C PHE A 40 11.54 16.25 -24.33
N SER A 41 11.03 17.41 -24.75
CA SER A 41 11.21 18.65 -24.01
C SER A 41 10.80 18.37 -22.56
N ALA A 42 11.61 18.84 -21.62
CA ALA A 42 11.22 18.94 -20.22
C ALA A 42 9.80 19.53 -20.18
N ALA A 43 8.85 18.78 -19.63
CA ALA A 43 7.49 19.23 -19.49
C ALA A 43 7.50 20.41 -18.51
N THR A 44 7.55 21.62 -19.04
CA THR A 44 7.00 22.79 -18.34
C THR A 44 5.50 22.52 -18.21
N PHE A 45 5.07 22.17 -17.00
CA PHE A 45 3.65 22.09 -16.67
C PHE A 45 3.03 23.45 -16.99
N PRO A 46 1.98 23.53 -17.83
CA PRO A 46 1.25 24.77 -17.97
C PRO A 46 0.69 25.18 -16.60
N GLU A 47 0.89 26.44 -16.22
CA GLU A 47 0.31 27.09 -15.02
C GLU A 47 -1.23 27.19 -15.06
N GLU A 48 -1.90 26.47 -15.96
CA GLU A 48 -3.35 26.44 -15.99
C GLU A 48 -3.85 25.57 -14.83
N GLU A 49 -4.38 26.24 -13.81
CA GLU A 49 -5.26 25.63 -12.82
C GLU A 49 -6.32 24.80 -13.56
N PRO A 50 -6.52 23.53 -13.18
CA PRO A 50 -7.47 22.67 -13.86
C PRO A 50 -8.88 23.25 -13.76
N ASP A 51 -9.69 23.03 -14.80
CA ASP A 51 -11.09 23.44 -14.81
C ASP A 51 -11.85 22.76 -13.66
N THR A 52 -12.02 23.51 -12.57
CA THR A 52 -12.67 23.08 -11.34
C THR A 52 -14.20 23.00 -11.49
N SER A 53 -14.78 23.46 -12.62
CA SER A 53 -16.21 23.33 -12.87
C SER A 53 -16.67 21.87 -12.94
N LEU A 54 -15.79 20.96 -13.37
CA LEU A 54 -16.04 19.52 -13.40
C LEU A 54 -16.00 18.88 -12.00
N TRP A 55 -15.50 19.61 -11.00
CA TRP A 55 -15.09 19.09 -9.69
C TRP A 55 -16.14 19.37 -8.60
N GLN A 56 -17.20 20.09 -8.93
CA GLN A 56 -18.35 20.26 -8.06
C GLN A 56 -19.16 18.95 -8.04
N VAL A 57 -18.90 18.12 -7.03
CA VAL A 57 -19.88 17.12 -6.57
C VAL A 57 -20.62 17.79 -5.41
N ALA A 58 -21.95 17.71 -5.40
CA ALA A 58 -22.75 18.32 -4.36
C ALA A 58 -22.38 17.70 -3.00
N SER A 59 -21.68 18.46 -2.16
CA SER A 59 -21.41 18.13 -0.77
C SER A 59 -22.75 18.01 -0.04
N ALA A 60 -23.13 16.80 0.33
CA ALA A 60 -24.13 16.57 1.36
C ALA A 60 -23.38 16.32 2.68
N ALA A 61 -23.74 17.06 3.73
CA ALA A 61 -23.12 16.94 5.05
C ALA A 61 -23.23 15.51 5.61
N PRO A 62 -22.25 15.03 6.40
CA PRO A 62 -22.28 13.69 6.95
C PRO A 62 -23.37 13.57 8.01
N THR A 63 -24.43 12.82 7.72
CA THR A 63 -25.41 12.40 8.71
C THR A 63 -24.84 11.21 9.49
N ALA A 64 -24.62 11.42 10.79
CA ALA A 64 -24.20 10.40 11.75
C ALA A 64 -25.32 9.35 11.97
N SER A 65 -25.42 8.39 11.06
CA SER A 65 -26.02 7.07 11.27
C SER A 65 -25.78 6.25 10.00
N ALA A 66 -24.96 5.20 10.08
CA ALA A 66 -24.72 4.29 8.97
C ALA A 66 -26.03 3.56 8.59
N GLU A 67 -26.72 4.07 7.57
CA GLU A 67 -27.81 3.34 6.91
C GLU A 67 -27.25 2.13 6.13
N PRO A 68 -28.03 1.06 5.96
CA PRO A 68 -27.62 -0.09 5.16
C PRO A 68 -27.29 0.34 3.73
N ILE A 69 -26.18 -0.18 3.21
CA ILE A 69 -25.68 -0.01 1.85
C ILE A 69 -26.84 -0.15 0.85
N LYS A 70 -27.19 0.95 0.16
CA LYS A 70 -28.14 0.89 -0.96
C LYS A 70 -27.42 0.24 -2.14
N VAL A 71 -27.82 -0.99 -2.45
CA VAL A 71 -27.35 -1.72 -3.63
C VAL A 71 -27.94 -1.03 -4.85
N GLY A 72 -27.08 -0.46 -5.70
CA GLY A 72 -27.49 0.18 -6.95
C GLY A 72 -28.10 -0.80 -7.96
N ASP A 73 -28.72 -0.25 -9.01
CA ASP A 73 -29.48 -0.95 -10.05
C ASP A 73 -28.78 -2.22 -10.58
N THR A 74 -29.56 -3.31 -10.69
CA THR A 74 -29.10 -4.70 -10.82
C THR A 74 -28.64 -5.12 -12.22
N SER A 75 -28.36 -4.19 -13.13
CA SER A 75 -27.90 -4.53 -14.48
C SER A 75 -26.35 -4.58 -14.60
N THR A 76 -25.85 -5.78 -14.94
CA THR A 76 -24.62 -6.05 -15.74
C THR A 76 -23.22 -5.79 -15.14
N PHE A 77 -22.87 -6.32 -13.96
CA PHE A 77 -21.46 -6.64 -13.72
C PHE A 77 -21.22 -8.11 -14.05
N ASP A 78 -20.77 -8.38 -15.28
CA ASP A 78 -20.42 -9.75 -15.70
C ASP A 78 -19.23 -10.30 -14.89
N ARG A 79 -18.33 -9.42 -14.44
CA ARG A 79 -17.15 -9.76 -13.63
C ARG A 79 -16.86 -8.72 -12.55
N VAL A 80 -16.26 -9.16 -11.46
CA VAL A 80 -15.71 -8.30 -10.40
C VAL A 80 -14.20 -8.19 -10.60
N HIS A 81 -13.75 -7.00 -10.98
CA HIS A 81 -12.35 -6.73 -11.30
C HIS A 81 -11.57 -6.29 -10.06
N ILE A 82 -10.56 -7.09 -9.70
CA ILE A 82 -9.77 -6.91 -8.49
C ILE A 82 -8.33 -6.66 -8.87
N CYS A 83 -7.73 -5.57 -8.40
CA CYS A 83 -6.41 -5.13 -8.78
C CYS A 83 -5.41 -5.22 -7.61
N PHE A 84 -4.24 -5.76 -7.91
CA PHE A 84 -3.07 -5.75 -7.03
C PHE A 84 -1.87 -5.16 -7.77
N CYS A 85 -1.03 -4.42 -7.06
CA CYS A 85 0.25 -3.91 -7.57
C CYS A 85 1.38 -4.41 -6.67
N SER A 86 2.38 -5.10 -7.23
CA SER A 86 3.50 -5.59 -6.42
C SER A 86 4.75 -5.88 -7.25
N ASP A 87 5.90 -5.47 -6.72
CA ASP A 87 7.24 -5.94 -7.10
C ASP A 87 7.88 -6.87 -6.07
N ASP A 88 7.16 -7.28 -5.03
CA ASP A 88 7.72 -8.14 -4.00
C ASP A 88 8.11 -9.51 -4.57
N ALA A 89 9.30 -9.97 -4.22
CA ALA A 89 9.73 -11.34 -4.48
C ALA A 89 9.03 -12.36 -3.55
N ASP A 90 8.38 -11.90 -2.47
CA ASP A 90 7.49 -12.73 -1.66
C ASP A 90 6.08 -12.73 -2.22
N LEU A 91 5.68 -13.84 -2.83
CA LEU A 91 4.32 -13.96 -3.35
C LEU A 91 3.32 -14.46 -2.32
N ARG A 92 3.77 -14.89 -1.13
CA ARG A 92 2.87 -15.35 -0.07
C ARG A 92 1.79 -14.32 0.32
N PRO A 93 2.11 -13.02 0.55
CA PRO A 93 1.07 -12.02 0.82
C PRO A 93 0.03 -11.92 -0.31
N LEU A 94 0.48 -11.81 -1.57
CA LEU A 94 -0.41 -11.75 -2.73
C LEU A 94 -1.27 -13.02 -2.87
N ALA A 95 -0.68 -14.20 -2.67
CA ALA A 95 -1.40 -15.47 -2.73
C ALA A 95 -2.48 -15.56 -1.65
N VAL A 96 -2.18 -15.15 -0.42
CA VAL A 96 -3.16 -15.11 0.68
C VAL A 96 -4.27 -14.10 0.40
N ALA A 97 -3.95 -12.92 -0.12
CA ALA A 97 -4.95 -11.92 -0.49
C ALA A 97 -5.90 -12.47 -1.57
N ILE A 98 -5.38 -13.09 -2.63
CA ILE A 98 -6.20 -13.71 -3.68
C ILE A 98 -7.04 -14.86 -3.12
N ASN A 99 -6.42 -15.81 -2.39
CA ASN A 99 -7.11 -17.00 -1.90
C ASN A 99 -8.20 -16.65 -0.88
N SER A 100 -7.92 -15.75 0.05
CA SER A 100 -8.93 -15.28 1.02
C SER A 100 -10.09 -14.54 0.34
N THR A 101 -9.82 -13.82 -0.75
CA THR A 101 -10.87 -13.19 -1.57
C THR A 101 -11.76 -14.23 -2.24
N MET A 102 -11.16 -15.24 -2.88
CA MET A 102 -11.91 -16.32 -3.53
C MET A 102 -12.73 -17.14 -2.53
N HIS A 103 -12.18 -17.40 -1.35
CA HIS A 103 -12.81 -18.18 -0.30
C HIS A 103 -14.10 -17.53 0.25
N HIS A 104 -14.16 -16.20 0.31
CA HIS A 104 -15.30 -15.48 0.88
C HIS A 104 -16.23 -14.84 -0.16
N ALA A 105 -15.90 -14.96 -1.45
CA ALA A 105 -16.78 -14.48 -2.51
C ALA A 105 -18.01 -15.38 -2.63
N SER A 106 -19.20 -14.77 -2.74
CA SER A 106 -20.44 -15.52 -2.99
C SER A 106 -20.42 -16.25 -4.33
N ARG A 107 -19.72 -15.68 -5.31
CA ARG A 107 -19.58 -16.19 -6.68
C ARG A 107 -18.14 -16.04 -7.14
N SER A 108 -17.28 -16.94 -6.66
CA SER A 108 -15.84 -16.87 -6.93
C SER A 108 -15.52 -16.95 -8.43
N GLU A 109 -16.38 -17.58 -9.25
CA GLU A 109 -16.23 -17.68 -10.71
C GLU A 109 -16.32 -16.33 -11.45
N GLN A 110 -16.97 -15.33 -10.84
CA GLN A 110 -17.13 -13.98 -11.40
C GLN A 110 -15.91 -13.08 -11.17
N LEU A 111 -14.96 -13.51 -10.33
CA LEU A 111 -13.80 -12.70 -10.00
C LEU A 111 -12.79 -12.71 -11.17
N LEU A 112 -12.20 -11.55 -11.43
CA LEU A 112 -11.07 -11.38 -12.34
C LEU A 112 -9.97 -10.58 -11.64
N PHE A 113 -8.85 -11.24 -11.39
CA PHE A 113 -7.68 -10.69 -10.73
C PHE A 113 -6.72 -10.09 -11.75
N HIS A 114 -6.44 -8.80 -11.59
CA HIS A 114 -5.46 -8.04 -12.33
C HIS A 114 -4.24 -7.81 -11.46
N VAL A 115 -3.08 -8.35 -11.86
CA VAL A 115 -1.83 -8.16 -11.12
C VAL A 115 -0.87 -7.34 -11.95
N VAL A 116 -0.57 -6.12 -11.48
CA VAL A 116 0.46 -5.25 -12.05
C VAL A 116 1.79 -5.57 -11.39
N THR A 117 2.78 -5.98 -12.18
CA THR A 117 4.14 -6.27 -11.70
C THR A 117 5.19 -5.84 -12.72
N ALA A 118 6.47 -6.01 -12.37
CA ALA A 118 7.57 -5.69 -13.27
C ALA A 118 7.58 -6.65 -14.47
N GLU A 119 7.96 -6.17 -15.64
CA GLU A 119 7.88 -6.92 -16.91
C GLU A 119 8.65 -8.25 -16.85
N ASP A 120 9.83 -8.23 -16.26
CA ASP A 120 10.68 -9.41 -16.05
C ASP A 120 10.08 -10.44 -15.07
N LYS A 121 9.10 -10.04 -14.27
CA LYS A 121 8.42 -10.90 -13.27
C LYS A 121 7.11 -11.50 -13.75
N VAL A 122 6.52 -10.97 -14.82
CA VAL A 122 5.16 -11.35 -15.28
C VAL A 122 4.99 -12.86 -15.42
N SER A 123 5.91 -13.52 -16.15
CA SER A 123 5.82 -14.96 -16.41
C SER A 123 5.98 -15.78 -15.13
N ALA A 124 7.01 -15.49 -14.33
CA ALA A 124 7.32 -16.21 -13.11
C ALA A 124 6.21 -16.06 -12.05
N VAL A 125 5.65 -14.86 -11.89
CA VAL A 125 4.54 -14.61 -10.95
C VAL A 125 3.28 -15.33 -11.42
N ALA A 126 2.93 -15.24 -12.71
CA ALA A 126 1.77 -15.93 -13.26
C ALA A 126 1.86 -17.44 -13.07
N GLN A 127 3.01 -18.04 -13.40
CA GLN A 127 3.23 -19.47 -13.29
C GLN A 127 3.08 -19.92 -11.83
N LYS A 128 3.79 -19.28 -10.91
CA LYS A 128 3.73 -19.63 -9.48
C LYS A 128 2.32 -19.53 -8.92
N LEU A 129 1.61 -18.43 -9.17
CA LEU A 129 0.24 -18.24 -8.68
C LEU A 129 -0.72 -19.29 -9.25
N LYS A 130 -0.62 -19.63 -10.55
CA LYS A 130 -1.45 -20.66 -11.18
C LYS A 130 -1.14 -22.08 -10.70
N GLU A 131 0.12 -22.35 -10.36
CA GLU A 131 0.56 -23.63 -9.82
C GLU A 131 -0.02 -23.87 -8.41
N ILE A 132 0.05 -22.87 -7.54
CA ILE A 132 -0.46 -23.00 -6.16
C ILE A 132 -1.98 -22.87 -6.05
N MET A 133 -2.62 -22.24 -7.04
CA MET A 133 -4.07 -22.02 -7.09
C MET A 133 -4.61 -22.36 -8.49
N PRO A 134 -4.79 -23.64 -8.86
CA PRO A 134 -5.26 -24.02 -10.19
C PRO A 134 -6.57 -23.34 -10.66
N PRO A 135 -7.59 -23.11 -9.79
CA PRO A 135 -8.81 -22.38 -10.20
C PRO A 135 -8.54 -20.95 -10.72
N LEU A 136 -7.41 -20.35 -10.35
CA LEU A 136 -7.03 -18.98 -10.74
C LEU A 136 -6.66 -18.86 -12.23
N GLN A 137 -6.44 -19.96 -12.95
CA GLN A 137 -5.98 -19.95 -14.34
C GLN A 137 -6.85 -19.10 -15.28
N ALA A 138 -8.17 -19.23 -15.18
CA ALA A 138 -9.13 -18.49 -16.01
C ALA A 138 -9.47 -17.09 -15.45
N GLN A 139 -8.89 -16.73 -14.31
CA GLN A 139 -9.26 -15.55 -13.54
C GLN A 139 -8.06 -14.62 -13.27
N LEU A 140 -6.90 -14.88 -13.83
CA LEU A 140 -5.68 -14.08 -13.62
C LEU A 140 -5.20 -13.43 -14.91
N VAL A 141 -5.12 -12.10 -14.87
CA VAL A 141 -4.56 -11.27 -15.92
C VAL A 141 -3.38 -10.48 -15.36
N MET A 142 -2.19 -10.77 -15.88
CA MET A 142 -0.99 -10.00 -15.52
C MET A 142 -0.88 -8.74 -16.36
N HIS A 143 -0.35 -7.66 -15.80
CA HIS A 143 -0.07 -6.41 -16.48
C HIS A 143 1.33 -5.90 -16.16
N SER A 144 1.97 -5.29 -17.14
CA SER A 144 3.27 -4.63 -17.01
C SER A 144 3.40 -3.56 -18.08
N ASN A 145 4.10 -2.47 -17.76
CA ASN A 145 4.43 -1.42 -18.72
C ASN A 145 5.71 -0.72 -18.22
N ALA A 146 6.86 -1.07 -18.81
CA ALA A 146 8.15 -0.57 -18.37
C ALA A 146 8.30 0.96 -18.57
N THR A 147 7.73 1.50 -19.66
CA THR A 147 7.73 2.94 -19.92
C THR A 147 6.95 3.70 -18.85
N LEU A 148 5.73 3.24 -18.54
CA LEU A 148 4.91 3.83 -17.49
C LEU A 148 5.58 3.68 -16.11
N GLN A 149 6.17 2.52 -15.82
CA GLN A 149 6.93 2.31 -14.59
C GLN A 149 8.12 3.28 -14.47
N ALA A 150 8.85 3.52 -15.57
CA ALA A 150 9.96 4.48 -15.60
C ALA A 150 9.47 5.92 -15.40
N HIS A 151 8.34 6.28 -16.01
CA HIS A 151 7.67 7.56 -15.79
C HIS A 151 7.29 7.75 -14.32
N ILE A 152 6.56 6.82 -13.72
CA ILE A 152 6.20 6.83 -12.29
C ILE A 152 7.46 7.00 -11.43
N LYS A 153 8.51 6.22 -11.71
CA LYS A 153 9.77 6.29 -10.97
C LYS A 153 10.42 7.68 -11.06
N SER A 154 10.34 8.32 -12.22
CA SER A 154 10.87 9.69 -12.43
C SER A 154 10.12 10.74 -11.58
N LEU A 155 8.88 10.44 -11.18
CA LEU A 155 8.07 11.36 -10.41
C LEU A 155 8.33 11.30 -8.89
N ILE A 156 8.84 10.16 -8.41
CA ILE A 156 8.98 9.88 -6.98
C ILE A 156 10.16 10.64 -6.40
N SER A 157 9.89 11.42 -5.36
CA SER A 157 10.91 12.12 -4.57
C SER A 157 11.02 11.50 -3.18
N TYR A 158 12.18 10.93 -2.85
CA TYR A 158 12.47 10.44 -1.50
C TYR A 158 13.48 11.34 -0.81
N ARG A 159 13.11 11.82 0.38
CA ARG A 159 13.97 12.67 1.23
C ARG A 159 14.11 12.02 2.59
N LYS A 160 15.34 11.87 3.10
CA LYS A 160 15.57 11.25 4.42
C LYS A 160 14.91 12.06 5.55
N SER A 161 14.85 13.37 5.41
CA SER A 161 14.27 14.32 6.37
C SER A 161 12.75 14.17 6.54
N SER A 162 12.05 13.62 5.53
CA SER A 162 10.59 13.43 5.57
C SER A 162 10.11 12.40 6.60
N GLY A 163 11.03 11.61 7.18
CA GLY A 163 10.69 10.49 8.07
C GLY A 163 10.07 9.28 7.34
N ALA A 164 9.89 9.34 6.01
CA ALA A 164 9.44 8.20 5.22
C ALA A 164 10.53 7.12 5.14
N ARG A 165 10.11 5.85 5.00
CA ARG A 165 11.04 4.72 4.80
C ARG A 165 11.45 4.64 3.33
N LYS A 166 12.72 4.36 3.05
CA LYS A 166 13.24 4.19 1.67
C LYS A 166 12.45 3.19 0.82
N GLY A 167 11.98 2.09 1.42
CA GLY A 167 11.18 1.07 0.72
C GLY A 167 9.84 1.58 0.18
N LEU A 168 9.34 2.72 0.67
CA LEU A 168 8.12 3.33 0.14
C LEU A 168 8.33 3.97 -1.24
N ALA A 169 9.58 4.15 -1.68
CA ALA A 169 9.91 4.74 -2.96
C ALA A 169 9.82 3.76 -4.15
N SER A 170 9.31 2.53 -3.94
CA SER A 170 9.01 1.64 -5.06
C SER A 170 7.91 2.25 -5.95
N PRO A 171 8.05 2.24 -7.29
CA PRO A 171 7.01 2.66 -8.21
C PRO A 171 5.72 1.85 -8.08
N PHE A 172 5.77 0.61 -7.55
CA PHE A 172 4.57 -0.20 -7.33
C PHE A 172 3.70 0.28 -6.19
N ASN A 173 4.21 1.12 -5.28
CA ASN A 173 3.37 1.82 -4.32
C ASN A 173 2.53 2.93 -4.98
N PHE A 174 2.90 3.38 -6.18
CA PHE A 174 2.21 4.44 -6.95
C PHE A 174 1.42 3.89 -8.14
N ALA A 175 1.77 2.70 -8.64
CA ALA A 175 1.05 2.00 -9.70
C ALA A 175 -0.49 1.91 -9.53
N PRO A 176 -1.07 1.86 -8.30
CA PRO A 176 -2.53 1.87 -8.13
C PRO A 176 -3.22 3.12 -8.68
N PHE A 177 -2.48 4.22 -8.83
CA PHE A 177 -2.99 5.46 -9.41
C PHE A 177 -3.07 5.44 -10.94
N TYR A 178 -2.53 4.40 -11.58
CA TYR A 178 -2.41 4.28 -13.04
C TYR A 178 -3.05 2.98 -13.54
N LEU A 179 -3.97 2.38 -12.77
CA LEU A 179 -4.59 1.09 -13.12
C LEU A 179 -5.26 1.16 -14.49
N GLU A 180 -5.91 2.28 -14.80
CA GLU A 180 -6.57 2.51 -16.08
C GLU A 180 -5.61 2.59 -17.27
N GLU A 181 -4.34 2.93 -17.05
CA GLU A 181 -3.30 2.93 -18.08
C GLU A 181 -2.67 1.55 -18.23
N PHE A 182 -2.36 0.88 -17.11
CA PHE A 182 -1.85 -0.50 -17.12
C PHE A 182 -2.83 -1.46 -17.79
N LEU A 183 -4.13 -1.34 -17.50
CA LEU A 183 -5.17 -2.22 -18.05
C LEU A 183 -5.52 -1.89 -19.51
N ALA A 184 -5.35 -0.63 -19.94
CA ALA A 184 -5.65 -0.23 -21.32
C ALA A 184 -4.68 -0.82 -22.36
N ALA A 185 -3.44 -1.13 -21.95
CA ALA A 185 -2.39 -1.61 -22.85
C ALA A 185 -2.70 -2.95 -23.55
N LYS A 186 -3.73 -3.68 -23.13
CA LYS A 186 -4.05 -5.03 -23.62
C LYS A 186 -5.24 -5.14 -24.56
N GLY A 187 -5.82 -4.01 -25.00
CA GLY A 187 -6.90 -4.01 -26.00
C GLY A 187 -8.23 -4.62 -25.52
N SER A 188 -8.34 -5.00 -24.24
CA SER A 188 -9.60 -5.39 -23.61
C SER A 188 -10.45 -4.16 -23.28
N GLU A 189 -11.78 -4.32 -23.31
CA GLU A 189 -12.69 -3.29 -22.82
C GLU A 189 -12.35 -2.93 -21.37
N MET A 190 -12.24 -1.62 -21.10
CA MET A 190 -11.90 -1.11 -19.77
C MET A 190 -13.10 -1.32 -18.83
N PRO A 191 -12.91 -2.00 -17.69
CA PRO A 191 -13.97 -2.14 -16.69
C PRO A 191 -14.46 -0.78 -16.19
N SER A 192 -15.75 -0.66 -15.90
CA SER A 192 -16.31 0.56 -15.29
C SER A 192 -15.89 0.73 -13.83
N ARG A 193 -15.70 -0.39 -13.12
CA ARG A 193 -15.36 -0.46 -11.69
C ARG A 193 -14.12 -1.34 -11.49
N LEU A 194 -13.19 -0.88 -10.65
CA LEU A 194 -12.06 -1.66 -10.17
C LEU A 194 -12.01 -1.64 -8.63
N VAL A 195 -11.74 -2.77 -8.00
CA VAL A 195 -11.44 -2.84 -6.56
C VAL A 195 -9.94 -3.01 -6.40
N TYR A 196 -9.25 -2.02 -5.85
CA TYR A 196 -7.82 -2.11 -5.54
C TYR A 196 -7.59 -2.53 -4.10
N MET A 197 -6.61 -3.41 -3.88
CA MET A 197 -6.16 -3.82 -2.55
C MET A 197 -4.64 -4.01 -2.53
N ASP A 198 -4.00 -3.59 -1.43
CA ASP A 198 -2.61 -3.93 -1.15
C ASP A 198 -2.46 -5.45 -0.94
N SER A 199 -1.25 -5.99 -1.11
CA SER A 199 -1.00 -7.43 -1.00
C SER A 199 -0.96 -7.93 0.45
N ASP A 200 -0.89 -7.04 1.45
CA ASP A 200 -0.83 -7.37 2.88
C ASP A 200 -2.21 -7.40 3.55
N VAL A 201 -3.22 -7.87 2.83
CA VAL A 201 -4.60 -7.98 3.32
C VAL A 201 -5.10 -9.43 3.37
N VAL A 202 -6.11 -9.66 4.20
CA VAL A 202 -6.93 -10.89 4.21
C VAL A 202 -8.38 -10.47 4.14
N LEU A 203 -9.12 -11.00 3.16
CA LEU A 203 -10.54 -10.71 3.02
C LEU A 203 -11.36 -11.71 3.85
N GLN A 204 -12.39 -11.18 4.50
CA GLN A 204 -13.38 -11.91 5.28
C GLN A 204 -14.82 -11.64 4.78
N GLY A 205 -15.03 -10.53 4.06
CA GLY A 205 -16.29 -10.20 3.42
C GLY A 205 -16.31 -10.46 1.92
N ASP A 206 -17.52 -10.53 1.35
CA ASP A 206 -17.73 -10.69 -0.08
C ASP A 206 -17.35 -9.41 -0.85
N VAL A 207 -16.25 -9.48 -1.61
CA VAL A 207 -15.71 -8.36 -2.41
C VAL A 207 -16.70 -7.83 -3.46
N ALA A 208 -17.70 -8.63 -3.88
CA ALA A 208 -18.72 -8.17 -4.82
C ALA A 208 -19.55 -7.00 -4.26
N LEU A 209 -19.63 -6.86 -2.93
CA LEU A 209 -20.29 -5.72 -2.27
C LEU A 209 -19.57 -4.40 -2.55
N LEU A 210 -18.24 -4.40 -2.66
CA LEU A 210 -17.46 -3.21 -3.01
C LEU A 210 -17.69 -2.82 -4.47
N ALA A 211 -17.68 -3.81 -5.38
CA ALA A 211 -17.87 -3.57 -6.80
C ALA A 211 -19.24 -2.95 -7.14
N LYS A 212 -20.28 -3.24 -6.34
CA LYS A 212 -21.67 -2.78 -6.53
C LYS A 212 -22.06 -1.57 -5.68
N LEU A 213 -21.13 -1.02 -4.90
CA LEU A 213 -21.38 0.11 -4.01
C LEU A 213 -21.92 1.33 -4.79
N ASP A 214 -22.89 2.07 -4.26
CA ASP A 214 -23.13 3.42 -4.78
C ASP A 214 -21.98 4.36 -4.39
N MET A 215 -21.32 4.95 -5.38
CA MET A 215 -20.18 5.85 -5.17
C MET A 215 -20.60 7.33 -5.22
N GLU A 216 -21.90 7.63 -5.23
CA GLU A 216 -22.46 8.99 -5.08
C GLU A 216 -21.86 10.01 -6.07
N GLY A 217 -21.47 9.53 -7.27
CA GLY A 217 -20.83 10.35 -8.30
C GLY A 217 -19.33 10.67 -8.08
N HIS A 218 -18.72 10.14 -7.03
CA HIS A 218 -17.29 10.26 -6.74
C HIS A 218 -16.44 9.28 -7.57
N PRO A 219 -15.18 9.66 -7.92
CA PRO A 219 -14.25 8.78 -8.63
C PRO A 219 -13.74 7.61 -7.78
N VAL A 220 -13.83 7.71 -6.45
CA VAL A 220 -13.25 6.77 -5.50
C VAL A 220 -14.21 6.53 -4.34
N ALA A 221 -14.20 5.31 -3.79
CA ALA A 221 -14.67 5.03 -2.45
C ALA A 221 -13.54 4.45 -1.60
N ALA A 222 -13.31 5.00 -0.41
CA ALA A 222 -12.19 4.63 0.47
C ALA A 222 -12.61 4.65 1.94
N VAL A 223 -11.86 3.96 2.80
CA VAL A 223 -12.15 3.89 4.24
C VAL A 223 -11.44 5.03 4.96
N GLU A 224 -12.17 5.85 5.71
CA GLU A 224 -11.58 6.85 6.61
C GLU A 224 -10.91 6.21 7.83
N ASP A 225 -9.87 6.87 8.31
CA ASP A 225 -9.13 6.52 9.52
C ASP A 225 -8.90 7.79 10.35
N CYS A 226 -9.89 8.12 11.19
CA CYS A 226 -9.83 9.25 12.11
C CYS A 226 -8.87 9.04 13.30
N SER A 227 -8.15 7.92 13.36
CA SER A 227 -7.02 7.79 14.30
C SER A 227 -5.78 8.55 13.83
N GLN A 228 -5.78 9.00 12.57
CA GLN A 228 -4.71 9.76 11.94
C GLN A 228 -5.30 10.98 11.22
N HIS A 229 -4.59 12.10 11.27
CA HIS A 229 -5.02 13.33 10.61
C HIS A 229 -4.09 13.71 9.47
N PHE A 230 -4.53 14.64 8.62
CA PHE A 230 -3.77 15.12 7.46
C PHE A 230 -2.40 15.70 7.87
N ASP A 231 -2.32 16.41 8.99
CA ASP A 231 -1.08 17.03 9.50
C ASP A 231 0.03 16.04 9.88
N LEU A 232 -0.31 14.76 10.07
CA LEU A 232 0.66 13.69 10.21
C LEU A 232 1.46 13.50 8.92
N TYR A 233 0.82 13.69 7.76
CA TYR A 233 1.40 13.37 6.46
C TYR A 233 1.78 14.59 5.63
N ILE A 234 1.22 15.76 5.94
CA ILE A 234 1.37 16.98 5.16
C ILE A 234 1.84 18.10 6.07
N ASP A 235 2.87 18.82 5.65
CA ASP A 235 3.29 20.04 6.32
C ASP A 235 2.38 21.22 5.90
N PHE A 236 1.44 21.61 6.76
CA PHE A 236 0.50 22.68 6.49
C PHE A 236 1.14 24.08 6.45
N GLU A 237 2.27 24.28 7.13
CA GLU A 237 3.01 25.54 7.07
C GLU A 237 3.68 25.67 5.70
N GLU A 238 4.33 24.60 5.23
CA GLU A 238 4.93 24.57 3.89
C GLU A 238 3.84 24.65 2.80
N LEU A 239 2.72 23.93 2.97
CA LEU A 239 1.58 23.99 2.04
C LEU A 239 1.06 25.42 1.89
N SER A 240 0.95 26.16 3.00
CA SER A 240 0.54 27.57 3.00
C SER A 240 1.61 28.48 2.39
N THR A 241 2.88 28.24 2.72
CA THR A 241 4.03 29.01 2.19
C THR A 241 4.14 28.89 0.68
N LEU A 242 3.82 27.72 0.13
CA LEU A 242 3.80 27.47 -1.32
C LEU A 242 2.53 27.99 -2.01
N GLY A 243 1.57 28.55 -1.27
CA GLY A 243 0.29 28.99 -1.83
C GLY A 243 -0.60 27.84 -2.31
N LEU A 244 -0.40 26.63 -1.77
CA LEU A 244 -1.09 25.41 -2.21
C LEU A 244 -2.23 24.98 -1.27
N LYS A 245 -2.49 25.73 -0.18
CA LYS A 245 -3.60 25.43 0.73
C LYS A 245 -4.93 25.63 0.01
N ARG A 246 -5.73 24.57 -0.10
CA ARG A 246 -7.08 24.62 -0.66
C ARG A 246 -8.09 25.13 0.36
N PRO A 247 -9.17 25.80 -0.09
CA PRO A 247 -10.33 26.07 0.77
C PRO A 247 -10.88 24.76 1.35
N GLY A 248 -11.27 24.77 2.62
CA GLY A 248 -11.88 23.62 3.29
C GLY A 248 -10.88 22.59 3.84
N LEU A 249 -9.64 22.54 3.33
CA LEU A 249 -8.62 21.60 3.79
C LEU A 249 -8.01 22.02 5.13
N GLU A 250 -8.28 21.24 6.17
CA GLU A 250 -7.87 21.50 7.55
C GLU A 250 -6.92 20.43 8.12
N PRO A 251 -5.97 20.81 8.99
CA PRO A 251 -4.95 19.91 9.55
C PRO A 251 -5.51 18.67 10.25
N ALA A 252 -6.62 18.83 10.96
CA ALA A 252 -7.23 17.83 11.84
C ALA A 252 -8.23 16.91 11.13
N GLU A 253 -8.41 17.03 9.82
CA GLU A 253 -9.28 16.13 9.07
C GLU A 253 -8.77 14.69 9.08
N CYS A 254 -9.69 13.73 9.07
CA CYS A 254 -9.37 12.31 9.02
C CYS A 254 -8.71 11.96 7.68
N VAL A 255 -7.67 11.14 7.71
CA VAL A 255 -7.12 10.58 6.47
C VAL A 255 -7.98 9.43 5.98
N PHE A 256 -7.91 9.10 4.69
CA PHE A 256 -8.55 7.91 4.13
C PHE A 256 -7.53 6.96 3.50
N ASN A 257 -7.74 5.67 3.72
CA ASN A 257 -6.83 4.61 3.34
C ASN A 257 -6.68 4.49 1.82
N ARG A 258 -5.43 4.45 1.34
CA ARG A 258 -5.11 4.14 -0.07
C ARG A 258 -4.91 2.66 -0.36
N GLY A 259 -4.75 1.83 0.67
CA GLY A 259 -4.45 0.41 0.53
C GLY A 259 -5.67 -0.45 0.18
N VAL A 260 -6.87 0.12 0.25
CA VAL A 260 -8.13 -0.50 -0.20
C VAL A 260 -9.04 0.61 -0.70
N PHE A 261 -9.41 0.56 -1.97
CA PHE A 261 -10.38 1.50 -2.53
C PHE A 261 -11.12 0.92 -3.74
N VAL A 262 -12.30 1.49 -4.03
CA VAL A 262 -13.05 1.24 -5.27
C VAL A 262 -12.84 2.42 -6.19
N MET A 263 -12.52 2.17 -7.46
CA MET A 263 -12.33 3.17 -8.50
C MET A 263 -13.49 3.10 -9.50
N ASP A 264 -14.14 4.23 -9.75
CA ASP A 264 -14.96 4.44 -10.95
C ASP A 264 -14.03 4.92 -12.08
N VAL A 265 -13.75 4.04 -13.03
CA VAL A 265 -12.71 4.30 -14.04
C VAL A 265 -13.09 5.46 -14.96
N ARG A 266 -14.38 5.59 -15.30
CA ARG A 266 -14.84 6.67 -16.19
C ARG A 266 -14.74 8.02 -15.48
N ARG A 267 -15.17 8.10 -14.22
CA ARG A 267 -15.12 9.32 -13.42
C ARG A 267 -13.69 9.70 -13.06
N TRP A 268 -12.85 8.72 -12.70
CA TRP A 268 -11.42 8.90 -12.48
C TRP A 268 -10.72 9.55 -13.68
N LYS A 269 -10.95 9.01 -14.89
CA LYS A 269 -10.44 9.60 -16.15
C LYS A 269 -11.00 10.99 -16.43
N LYS A 270 -12.33 11.16 -16.30
CA LYS A 270 -13.01 12.44 -16.56
C LYS A 270 -12.48 13.56 -15.66
N LEU A 271 -12.19 13.25 -14.40
CA LEU A 271 -11.67 14.21 -13.42
C LEU A 271 -10.14 14.32 -13.43
N GLN A 272 -9.46 13.57 -14.30
CA GLN A 272 -7.99 13.55 -14.42
C GLN A 272 -7.27 13.32 -13.08
N ILE A 273 -7.78 12.40 -12.24
CA ILE A 273 -7.25 12.19 -10.89
C ILE A 273 -5.77 11.75 -10.91
N THR A 274 -5.35 10.91 -11.86
CA THR A 274 -3.93 10.54 -12.05
C THR A 274 -3.06 11.77 -12.23
N ARG A 275 -3.46 12.69 -13.12
CA ARG A 275 -2.74 13.95 -13.38
C ARG A 275 -2.70 14.86 -12.15
N GLU A 276 -3.78 14.86 -11.35
CA GLU A 276 -3.82 15.59 -10.09
C GLU A 276 -2.77 15.07 -9.10
N ILE A 277 -2.69 13.75 -8.95
CA ILE A 277 -1.71 13.09 -8.08
C ILE A 277 -0.29 13.40 -8.57
N GLU A 278 -0.04 13.33 -9.88
CA GLU A 278 1.25 13.69 -10.46
C GLU A 278 1.62 15.16 -10.19
N ARG A 279 0.65 16.09 -10.27
CA ARG A 279 0.86 17.49 -9.94
C ARG A 279 1.34 17.63 -8.50
N TRP A 280 0.69 16.96 -7.55
CA TRP A 280 1.14 16.95 -6.15
C TRP A 280 2.53 16.34 -5.98
N MET A 281 2.84 15.26 -6.69
CA MET A 281 4.20 14.68 -6.68
C MET A 281 5.25 15.66 -7.25
N ALA A 282 4.91 16.44 -8.28
CA ALA A 282 5.76 17.48 -8.84
C ALA A 282 5.97 18.64 -7.84
N ARG A 283 4.90 19.15 -7.21
CA ARG A 283 4.99 20.21 -6.18
C ARG A 283 5.93 19.82 -5.04
N TYR A 284 5.88 18.57 -4.57
CA TYR A 284 6.81 18.09 -3.55
C TYR A 284 8.25 17.95 -4.06
N ARG A 285 8.46 17.65 -5.33
CA ARG A 285 9.82 17.61 -5.92
C ARG A 285 10.43 19.00 -5.99
N GLU A 286 9.62 19.98 -6.36
CA GLU A 286 10.00 21.39 -6.53
C GLU A 286 10.17 22.12 -5.19
N SER A 287 9.49 21.68 -4.13
CA SER A 287 9.56 22.32 -2.81
C SER A 287 10.95 22.22 -2.18
N LYS A 288 11.43 23.29 -1.55
CA LYS A 288 12.73 23.27 -0.87
C LYS A 288 12.67 22.53 0.47
N LYS A 289 11.54 22.60 1.17
CA LYS A 289 11.29 21.86 2.42
C LYS A 289 10.41 20.64 2.17
N ASP A 290 10.28 19.81 3.19
CA ASP A 290 9.48 18.60 3.12
C ASP A 290 7.99 18.94 3.24
N LEU A 291 7.28 18.90 2.11
CA LEU A 291 5.82 18.97 2.11
C LEU A 291 5.20 17.68 2.66
N TYR A 292 5.83 16.53 2.39
CA TYR A 292 5.35 15.20 2.78
C TYR A 292 6.11 14.66 3.99
N LYS A 293 5.37 14.03 4.90
CA LYS A 293 5.87 13.40 6.13
C LYS A 293 5.41 11.95 6.23
N PHE A 294 6.28 11.07 6.72
CA PHE A 294 6.06 9.65 7.07
C PHE A 294 5.48 8.72 5.97
N GLY A 295 5.14 9.24 4.79
CA GLY A 295 4.64 8.52 3.61
C GLY A 295 5.07 9.21 2.32
N LEU A 296 5.02 8.47 1.20
CA LEU A 296 5.37 9.02 -0.12
C LEU A 296 4.17 9.04 -1.07
N SER A 297 3.37 7.98 -1.05
CA SER A 297 2.21 7.83 -1.93
C SER A 297 0.88 8.19 -1.25
N GLN A 298 0.81 8.14 0.08
CA GLN A 298 -0.36 8.59 0.86
C GLN A 298 -0.59 10.11 0.78
N PRO A 299 0.42 10.99 0.95
CA PRO A 299 0.19 12.43 0.88
C PRO A 299 -0.40 12.93 -0.45
N PRO A 300 0.13 12.59 -1.65
CA PRO A 300 -0.44 13.07 -2.90
C PRO A 300 -1.83 12.45 -3.18
N TRP A 301 -2.11 11.25 -2.66
CA TRP A 301 -3.46 10.66 -2.68
C TRP A 301 -4.46 11.48 -1.88
N LEU A 302 -4.12 11.83 -0.65
CA LEU A 302 -4.97 12.64 0.22
C LEU A 302 -5.24 14.01 -0.40
N LEU A 303 -4.21 14.70 -0.87
CA LEU A 303 -4.33 16.02 -1.48
C LEU A 303 -5.09 15.99 -2.82
N ALA A 304 -4.94 14.93 -3.59
CA ALA A 304 -5.67 14.78 -4.86
C ALA A 304 -7.14 14.37 -4.65
N LEU A 305 -7.52 13.73 -3.55
CA LEU A 305 -8.89 13.22 -3.37
C LEU A 305 -9.65 13.85 -2.21
N HIS A 306 -9.06 14.83 -1.52
CA HIS A 306 -9.75 15.68 -0.55
C HIS A 306 -11.09 16.17 -1.14
N ASP A 307 -12.18 15.95 -0.40
CA ASP A 307 -13.58 16.19 -0.78
C ASP A 307 -14.07 15.51 -2.08
N ARG A 308 -13.39 14.45 -2.55
CA ARG A 308 -13.70 13.77 -3.83
C ARG A 308 -13.76 12.25 -3.71
N TYR A 309 -14.27 11.74 -2.60
CA TYR A 309 -14.43 10.29 -2.39
C TYR A 309 -15.70 9.98 -1.59
N SER A 310 -16.26 8.79 -1.80
CA SER A 310 -17.32 8.24 -0.96
C SER A 310 -16.74 7.41 0.18
N HIS A 311 -17.46 7.39 1.30
CA HIS A 311 -17.01 6.73 2.52
C HIS A 311 -17.35 5.23 2.50
N LEU A 312 -16.32 4.39 2.59
CA LEU A 312 -16.48 2.96 2.87
C LEU A 312 -16.58 2.74 4.39
N SER A 313 -17.39 1.76 4.79
CA SER A 313 -17.43 1.30 6.19
C SER A 313 -16.04 0.91 6.69
N GLU A 314 -15.72 1.32 7.92
CA GLU A 314 -14.47 0.98 8.62
C GLU A 314 -14.17 -0.53 8.68
N THR A 315 -15.21 -1.37 8.59
CA THR A 315 -15.07 -2.84 8.52
C THR A 315 -14.23 -3.31 7.32
N TRP A 316 -14.12 -2.51 6.26
CA TRP A 316 -13.30 -2.80 5.08
C TRP A 316 -11.82 -2.43 5.25
N ASN A 317 -11.37 -2.01 6.44
CA ASN A 317 -9.95 -1.77 6.72
C ASN A 317 -9.63 -1.90 8.22
N CYS A 318 -9.75 -3.10 8.79
CA CYS A 318 -9.21 -3.34 10.13
C CYS A 318 -7.68 -3.39 10.07
N ARG A 319 -7.06 -2.27 10.41
CA ARG A 319 -5.61 -2.03 10.32
C ARG A 319 -4.86 -2.39 11.59
N GLY A 320 -3.53 -2.41 11.46
CA GLY A 320 -2.59 -2.51 12.57
C GLY A 320 -2.15 -3.94 12.88
N LEU A 321 -2.55 -4.94 12.08
CA LEU A 321 -2.25 -6.34 12.38
C LEU A 321 -0.77 -6.72 12.20
N GLY A 322 0.06 -5.78 11.73
CA GLY A 322 1.52 -5.87 11.75
C GLY A 322 2.21 -4.94 12.76
N ARG A 323 1.47 -4.26 13.65
CA ARG A 323 2.04 -3.34 14.65
C ARG A 323 2.56 -4.09 15.86
N GLU A 324 3.59 -3.54 16.51
CA GLU A 324 4.15 -4.16 17.72
C GLU A 324 3.39 -3.78 18.99
N THR A 325 2.93 -2.52 19.06
CA THR A 325 2.44 -1.92 20.29
C THR A 325 1.18 -1.08 20.11
N LEU A 326 0.42 -0.99 21.21
CA LEU A 326 -0.68 -0.06 21.43
C LEU A 326 -0.17 1.13 22.28
N SER A 327 -0.60 2.33 21.91
CA SER A 327 -0.47 3.53 22.75
C SER A 327 -1.40 3.47 23.97
N GLN A 328 -1.19 4.37 24.95
CA GLN A 328 -2.11 4.49 26.09
C GLN A 328 -3.52 4.93 25.69
N LYS A 329 -3.64 5.77 24.65
CA LYS A 329 -4.94 6.20 24.11
C LYS A 329 -5.71 5.00 23.56
N GLU A 330 -5.07 4.22 22.69
CA GLU A 330 -5.67 3.01 22.12
C GLU A 330 -5.97 1.96 23.20
N LEU A 331 -5.14 1.83 24.24
CA LEU A 331 -5.44 0.95 25.37
C LEU A 331 -6.71 1.38 26.11
N LYS A 332 -6.91 2.68 26.30
CA LYS A 332 -8.12 3.22 26.97
C LYS A 332 -9.37 2.92 26.15
N GLU A 333 -9.32 3.15 24.85
CA GLU A 333 -10.40 2.83 23.89
C GLU A 333 -10.67 1.32 23.91
N LEU A 334 -9.62 0.51 23.78
CA LEU A 334 -9.74 -0.95 23.79
C LEU A 334 -10.42 -1.51 25.05
N LYS A 335 -10.06 -0.98 26.23
CA LYS A 335 -10.69 -1.37 27.50
C LYS A 335 -12.18 -1.03 27.52
N ALA A 336 -12.56 0.12 26.97
CA ALA A 336 -13.95 0.55 26.88
C ALA A 336 -14.74 -0.34 25.90
N ASP A 337 -14.23 -0.53 24.69
CA ASP A 337 -14.87 -1.31 23.62
C ASP A 337 -15.07 -2.77 24.04
N LEU A 338 -14.03 -3.37 24.63
CA LEU A 338 -14.08 -4.76 25.05
C LEU A 338 -14.75 -4.95 26.40
N LYS A 339 -15.04 -3.88 27.16
CA LYS A 339 -15.50 -3.94 28.56
C LYS A 339 -14.58 -4.82 29.41
N MET A 340 -13.26 -4.66 29.23
CA MET A 340 -12.22 -5.44 29.91
C MET A 340 -11.29 -4.54 30.70
N ASP A 341 -10.98 -4.91 31.95
CA ASP A 341 -9.91 -4.28 32.70
C ASP A 341 -8.52 -4.73 32.19
N PHE A 342 -7.47 -4.07 32.67
CA PHE A 342 -6.12 -4.41 32.23
C PHE A 342 -5.69 -5.81 32.70
N LYS A 343 -6.24 -6.32 33.80
CA LYS A 343 -5.95 -7.67 34.30
C LYS A 343 -6.50 -8.74 33.35
N ALA A 344 -7.70 -8.52 32.80
CA ALA A 344 -8.28 -9.36 31.76
C ALA A 344 -7.48 -9.27 30.46
N LEU A 345 -7.05 -8.08 30.05
CA LEU A 345 -6.17 -7.93 28.88
C LEU A 345 -4.80 -8.60 29.08
N GLN A 346 -4.26 -8.58 30.30
CA GLN A 346 -3.06 -9.35 30.64
C GLN A 346 -3.29 -10.84 30.54
N LYS A 347 -4.46 -11.34 30.95
CA LYS A 347 -4.84 -12.74 30.70
C LYS A 347 -4.93 -13.03 29.21
N ALA A 348 -5.39 -12.10 28.36
CA ALA A 348 -5.42 -12.26 26.91
C ALA A 348 -4.01 -12.31 26.28
N GLY A 349 -3.00 -11.69 26.92
CA GLY A 349 -1.60 -11.78 26.51
C GLY A 349 -0.86 -10.45 26.52
N LEU A 350 -1.55 -9.35 26.78
CA LEU A 350 -0.98 -8.00 26.76
C LEU A 350 -0.07 -7.79 27.96
N ARG A 351 1.00 -7.03 27.78
CA ARG A 351 1.98 -6.69 28.81
C ARG A 351 2.39 -5.22 28.66
N PRO A 352 2.59 -4.49 29.77
CA PRO A 352 3.23 -3.19 29.72
C PRO A 352 4.59 -3.24 29.03
N SER A 353 4.93 -2.17 28.33
CA SER A 353 6.21 -1.99 27.64
C SER A 353 6.55 -0.49 27.61
N GLY A 354 7.15 0.00 28.70
CA GLY A 354 7.33 1.43 28.90
C GLY A 354 5.98 2.16 28.98
N ASP A 355 5.83 3.20 28.19
CA ASP A 355 4.58 3.96 28.00
C ASP A 355 3.60 3.29 27.03
N GLN A 356 3.90 2.10 26.51
CA GLN A 356 3.07 1.37 25.55
C GLN A 356 2.66 -0.01 26.08
N VAL A 357 1.84 -0.72 25.31
CA VAL A 357 1.42 -2.10 25.61
C VAL A 357 1.69 -3.01 24.42
N ARG A 358 2.16 -4.23 24.68
CA ARG A 358 2.51 -5.23 23.65
C ARG A 358 1.96 -6.63 23.98
N PRO A 359 1.73 -7.50 22.98
CA PRO A 359 1.69 -7.15 21.56
C PRO A 359 0.48 -6.26 21.25
N TYR A 360 0.45 -5.69 20.04
CA TYR A 360 -0.73 -4.99 19.54
C TYR A 360 -1.95 -5.92 19.55
N LEU A 361 -3.12 -5.37 19.85
CA LEU A 361 -4.40 -6.09 19.81
C LEU A 361 -5.35 -5.37 18.86
N ALA A 362 -5.78 -6.06 17.81
CA ALA A 362 -6.79 -5.59 16.88
C ALA A 362 -8.18 -6.00 17.38
N SER A 363 -8.93 -5.06 17.98
CA SER A 363 -10.32 -5.31 18.38
C SER A 363 -11.27 -5.35 17.18
N CYS A 364 -10.99 -4.56 16.15
CA CYS A 364 -11.81 -4.48 14.93
C CYS A 364 -11.90 -5.81 14.15
N SER A 365 -10.96 -6.75 14.39
CA SER A 365 -10.85 -7.98 13.57
C SER A 365 -12.03 -8.94 13.74
N ALA A 366 -12.88 -8.72 14.74
CA ALA A 366 -14.02 -9.58 14.99
C ALA A 366 -15.17 -9.39 14.00
N ASP A 367 -15.34 -8.16 13.51
CA ASP A 367 -16.44 -7.77 12.61
C ASP A 367 -15.90 -7.21 11.28
N ALA A 368 -14.59 -7.36 11.05
CA ALA A 368 -13.93 -6.88 9.84
C ALA A 368 -14.33 -7.70 8.62
N LYS A 369 -14.47 -7.01 7.48
CA LYS A 369 -14.57 -7.60 6.15
C LYS A 369 -13.21 -7.68 5.47
N LEU A 370 -12.25 -6.88 5.93
CA LEU A 370 -10.87 -6.91 5.47
C LEU A 370 -9.92 -6.61 6.63
N LEU A 371 -8.94 -7.49 6.79
CA LEU A 371 -7.85 -7.40 7.75
C LEU A 371 -6.59 -6.90 7.05
N HIS A 372 -5.93 -5.89 7.59
CA HIS A 372 -4.79 -5.24 6.98
C HIS A 372 -3.54 -5.36 7.87
N PHE A 373 -2.52 -6.08 7.38
CA PHE A 373 -1.28 -6.39 8.08
C PHE A 373 -0.21 -5.29 7.91
N ASN A 374 -0.63 -4.03 8.02
CA ASN A 374 0.30 -2.90 7.98
C ASN A 374 1.13 -2.84 9.27
N GLY A 375 2.44 -2.61 9.10
CA GLY A 375 3.42 -2.57 10.18
C GLY A 375 4.66 -3.42 9.88
N LYS A 376 5.42 -3.73 10.92
CA LYS A 376 6.70 -4.46 10.84
C LYS A 376 6.54 -5.97 11.10
N LEU A 377 5.56 -6.37 11.90
CA LEU A 377 5.34 -7.75 12.32
C LEU A 377 4.44 -8.49 11.31
N LYS A 378 4.87 -8.53 10.05
CA LYS A 378 4.17 -9.23 8.97
C LYS A 378 4.38 -10.75 9.11
N PRO A 379 3.33 -11.60 9.05
CA PRO A 379 3.45 -13.05 9.26
C PRO A 379 4.47 -13.74 8.34
N TRP A 380 4.54 -13.37 7.07
CA TRP A 380 5.51 -13.90 6.09
C TRP A 380 6.94 -13.37 6.29
N GLN A 381 7.17 -12.53 7.29
CA GLN A 381 8.48 -11.99 7.68
C GLN A 381 8.84 -12.36 9.12
N ALA A 382 8.19 -13.38 9.69
CA ALA A 382 8.38 -13.79 11.08
C ALA A 382 9.83 -14.18 11.41
N ASP A 383 10.58 -14.68 10.42
CA ASP A 383 12.02 -14.98 10.50
C ASP A 383 12.87 -13.72 10.72
N LYS A 384 12.36 -12.54 10.37
CA LYS A 384 13.05 -11.25 10.48
C LYS A 384 12.68 -10.47 11.74
N TRP A 385 11.79 -11.01 12.58
CA TRP A 385 11.38 -10.33 13.81
C TRP A 385 12.52 -10.36 14.82
N ALA A 386 12.72 -9.26 15.53
CA ALA A 386 13.70 -9.15 16.59
C ALA A 386 13.31 -10.05 17.78
N SER A 387 14.33 -10.51 18.52
CA SER A 387 14.13 -11.31 19.73
C SER A 387 13.19 -10.60 20.72
N GLY A 388 12.19 -11.33 21.21
CA GLY A 388 11.22 -10.82 22.17
C GLY A 388 10.02 -10.08 21.56
N GLN A 389 10.01 -9.81 20.25
CA GLN A 389 8.79 -9.37 19.55
C GLN A 389 7.74 -10.48 19.56
N ARG A 390 6.47 -10.09 19.65
CA ARG A 390 5.34 -11.03 19.74
C ARG A 390 4.32 -10.70 18.66
N ALA A 391 3.79 -11.74 18.02
CA ALA A 391 2.73 -11.61 17.03
C ALA A 391 1.54 -10.82 17.61
N PRO A 392 0.94 -9.91 16.82
CA PRO A 392 -0.29 -9.23 17.20
C PRO A 392 -1.43 -10.22 17.49
N ILE A 393 -2.33 -9.80 18.38
CA ILE A 393 -3.50 -10.58 18.80
C ILE A 393 -4.74 -10.01 18.12
N CYS A 394 -5.60 -10.89 17.63
CA CYS A 394 -6.84 -10.53 16.97
C CYS A 394 -8.02 -11.06 17.80
N LEU A 395 -9.09 -10.27 17.84
CA LEU A 395 -10.39 -10.73 18.32
C LEU A 395 -11.07 -11.56 17.22
N ALA A 396 -11.70 -12.66 17.61
CA ALA A 396 -12.34 -13.60 16.68
C ALA A 396 -13.79 -13.88 17.10
N HIS A 397 -14.71 -13.83 16.13
CA HIS A 397 -16.11 -14.24 16.30
C HIS A 397 -16.43 -15.46 15.42
N GLY A 398 -17.32 -16.34 15.91
CA GLY A 398 -17.89 -17.44 15.13
C GLY A 398 -17.17 -18.79 15.17
N SER A 399 -17.79 -19.79 14.54
CA SER A 399 -17.37 -21.19 14.51
C SER A 399 -16.32 -21.51 13.44
N ALA A 400 -16.07 -20.60 12.50
CA ALA A 400 -15.17 -20.81 11.35
C ALA A 400 -13.68 -20.91 11.75
N LEU A 401 -13.34 -20.61 13.01
CA LEU A 401 -11.96 -20.60 13.51
C LEU A 401 -11.69 -21.71 14.55
N ARG A 402 -12.54 -22.76 14.58
CA ARG A 402 -12.37 -23.91 15.49
C ARG A 402 -11.01 -24.61 15.36
N GLN A 403 -10.38 -24.52 14.20
CA GLN A 403 -9.08 -25.14 13.93
C GLN A 403 -7.89 -24.31 14.44
N LEU A 404 -8.10 -23.05 14.85
CA LEU A 404 -7.04 -22.18 15.32
C LEU A 404 -6.80 -22.32 16.82
N GLN A 405 -5.56 -22.09 17.25
CA GLN A 405 -5.25 -21.95 18.67
C GLN A 405 -5.93 -20.70 19.22
N ARG A 406 -6.88 -20.93 20.12
CA ARG A 406 -7.75 -19.89 20.67
C ARG A 406 -7.58 -19.74 22.16
N LYS A 407 -7.72 -18.52 22.64
CA LYS A 407 -7.70 -18.19 24.06
C LYS A 407 -8.97 -17.46 24.45
N GLU A 408 -9.71 -18.02 25.40
CA GLU A 408 -10.92 -17.40 25.92
C GLU A 408 -10.61 -16.60 27.18
N VAL A 409 -11.01 -15.32 27.19
CA VAL A 409 -10.89 -14.45 28.36
C VAL A 409 -12.11 -13.55 28.41
N ALA A 410 -12.81 -13.54 29.56
CA ALA A 410 -13.99 -12.70 29.78
C ALA A 410 -15.07 -12.83 28.66
N GLY A 411 -15.33 -14.06 28.20
CA GLY A 411 -16.33 -14.33 27.15
C GLY A 411 -15.90 -13.94 25.73
N LYS A 412 -14.65 -13.52 25.53
CA LYS A 412 -14.08 -13.15 24.22
C LYS A 412 -13.04 -14.17 23.77
N THR A 413 -12.98 -14.40 22.47
CA THR A 413 -12.03 -15.33 21.85
C THR A 413 -10.90 -14.56 21.18
N PHE A 414 -9.67 -14.85 21.58
CA PHE A 414 -8.45 -14.25 21.03
C PHE A 414 -7.64 -15.29 20.27
N VAL A 415 -7.12 -14.90 19.12
CA VAL A 415 -6.21 -15.69 18.26
C VAL A 415 -4.98 -14.87 17.91
N ARG A 416 -3.92 -15.49 17.38
CA ARG A 416 -2.82 -14.70 16.79
C ARG A 416 -3.31 -14.17 15.44
N CYS A 417 -3.07 -12.91 15.13
CA CYS A 417 -3.43 -12.36 13.83
C CYS A 417 -2.75 -13.12 12.68
N ALA A 418 -1.53 -13.62 12.92
CA ALA A 418 -0.82 -14.47 11.97
C ALA A 418 -1.59 -15.76 11.61
N ASP A 419 -2.37 -16.32 12.53
CA ASP A 419 -3.15 -17.53 12.27
C ASP A 419 -4.32 -17.26 11.30
N LEU A 420 -4.91 -16.06 11.34
CA LEU A 420 -5.93 -15.63 10.38
C LEU A 420 -5.37 -15.47 8.97
N TRP A 421 -4.08 -15.11 8.85
CA TRP A 421 -3.38 -15.03 7.58
C TRP A 421 -2.97 -16.40 7.06
N SER A 422 -2.32 -17.22 7.90
CA SER A 422 -1.81 -18.54 7.54
C SER A 422 -2.92 -19.53 7.17
N TYR A 423 -4.16 -19.32 7.63
CA TYR A 423 -5.31 -20.14 7.25
C TYR A 423 -5.50 -20.25 5.73
N PHE A 424 -5.13 -19.20 4.98
CA PHE A 424 -5.28 -19.14 3.52
C PHE A 424 -4.01 -19.54 2.75
N LEU A 425 -3.01 -20.11 3.42
CA LEU A 425 -1.78 -20.57 2.80
C LEU A 425 -1.48 -22.01 3.21
N SER A 426 -1.70 -22.96 2.30
CA SER A 426 -1.39 -24.36 2.58
C SER A 426 0.13 -24.57 2.71
N PRO A 427 0.60 -25.55 3.51
CA PRO A 427 2.02 -25.88 3.61
C PRO A 427 2.67 -26.20 2.26
N GLN A 428 1.93 -26.84 1.35
CA GLN A 428 2.39 -27.15 0.00
C GLN A 428 2.56 -25.87 -0.83
N ALA A 429 1.58 -24.96 -0.80
CA ALA A 429 1.67 -23.67 -1.49
C ALA A 429 2.81 -22.83 -0.91
N GLU A 430 2.97 -22.78 0.41
CA GLU A 430 4.08 -22.09 1.05
C GLU A 430 5.44 -22.65 0.59
N SER A 431 5.59 -23.98 0.59
CA SER A 431 6.81 -24.62 0.13
C SER A 431 7.14 -24.28 -1.32
N LEU A 432 6.16 -24.30 -2.24
CA LEU A 432 6.34 -23.93 -3.64
C LEU A 432 6.68 -22.45 -3.83
N LEU A 433 6.06 -21.56 -3.06
CA LEU A 433 6.36 -20.13 -3.12
C LEU A 433 7.77 -19.81 -2.59
N LEU A 434 8.23 -20.55 -1.60
CA LEU A 434 9.59 -20.46 -1.07
C LEU A 434 10.62 -21.17 -1.96
N ALA A 435 10.21 -22.20 -2.70
CA ALA A 435 11.05 -22.86 -3.69
C ALA A 435 11.46 -21.86 -4.79
N GLY A 436 12.76 -21.70 -4.98
CA GLY A 436 13.35 -20.68 -5.86
C GLY A 436 13.78 -19.38 -5.16
N ARG A 437 13.68 -19.28 -3.83
CA ARG A 437 14.39 -18.25 -3.04
C ARG A 437 15.85 -18.61 -2.72
N ALA A 438 16.31 -19.77 -3.14
CA ALA A 438 17.70 -20.15 -2.99
C ALA A 438 18.56 -19.46 -4.06
N SER A 439 19.53 -18.67 -3.59
CA SER A 439 20.64 -18.05 -4.33
C SER A 439 20.35 -16.73 -5.05
N THR A 440 20.18 -15.65 -4.27
CA THR A 440 20.67 -14.29 -4.65
C THR A 440 21.26 -13.61 -3.43
#